data_AF-A0A4C1SH10-F1
#
_entry.id   AF-A0A4C1SH10-F1
#
_cell.length_a   1.000
_cell.length_b   1.000
_cell.length_c   1.000
_cell.angle_alpha   90.00
_cell.angle_beta   90.00
_cell.angle_gamma   90.00
#
_symmetry.space_group_name_H-M   'P 1'
#
loop_
_entity.id
_entity.type
_entity.pdbx_description
1 polymer ?
#
loop_
_entity_poly.entity_id
_entity_poly.type
_entity_poly.pdbx_seq_one_letter_code
_entity_poly.pdbx_strand_id
1 'polypeptide(L)'
;MGPGRYQPDITSYDYDAPMTEAGDPTSKYFALRDIIARYLPFARCTGTQTAAQKKYGTIKLQKCCTLLSLEARRRLSTGMAVSEKPKTFEALNQYSGLVLYETFLPATKHDPAILHVPGLHDRAYVYVDNEFVGILSRKYPFMILPISISAGRKLQLFVENQGRINYGPIIDFKGITSDAMFDTKVLKNWNMTKYPLESYEDIENLIQNEGSKTK
;
A
#
# COMPACT_ATOMS: atom_id res chain seq x y z
N MET A 1 12.87 3.74 21.59
CA MET A 1 12.43 2.50 20.91
C MET A 1 10.92 2.51 20.85
N GLY A 2 10.33 2.40 19.65
CA GLY A 2 8.88 2.29 19.51
C GLY A 2 8.34 0.95 20.04
N PRO A 3 7.01 0.74 20.06
CA PRO A 3 6.34 -0.38 20.72
C PRO A 3 6.63 -1.81 20.16
N GLY A 4 7.72 -2.01 19.42
CA GLY A 4 8.10 -3.32 18.86
C GLY A 4 7.16 -3.84 17.75
N ARG A 5 6.27 -3.00 17.24
CA ARG A 5 5.29 -3.33 16.20
C ARG A 5 5.63 -2.64 14.88
N TYR A 6 5.19 -3.22 13.77
CA TYR A 6 5.31 -2.63 12.44
C TYR A 6 4.61 -1.26 12.40
N GLN A 7 5.37 -0.23 12.03
CA GLN A 7 4.92 1.15 11.98
C GLN A 7 5.42 1.75 10.66
N PRO A 8 4.56 1.87 9.64
CA PRO A 8 4.94 2.56 8.43
C PRO A 8 5.05 4.06 8.73
N ASP A 9 6.15 4.65 8.29
CA ASP A 9 6.33 6.10 8.31
C ASP A 9 5.31 6.76 7.37
N ILE A 10 4.93 7.99 7.70
CA ILE A 10 4.04 8.79 6.84
C ILE A 10 4.82 9.32 5.63
N THR A 11 4.10 9.76 4.60
CA THR A 11 4.72 10.31 3.38
C THR A 11 5.54 11.57 3.66
N SER A 12 5.05 12.43 4.56
CA SER A 12 5.74 13.67 4.91
C SER A 12 7.07 13.34 5.60
N TYR A 13 8.14 13.94 5.08
CA TYR A 13 9.47 13.89 5.70
C TYR A 13 9.93 15.28 6.13
N ASP A 14 8.99 16.14 6.56
CA ASP A 14 9.25 17.48 7.11
C ASP A 14 10.28 17.45 8.25
N TYR A 15 10.26 16.37 9.03
CA TYR A 15 11.25 16.04 10.07
C TYR A 15 11.35 17.08 11.20
N ASP A 16 10.48 18.10 11.22
CA ASP A 16 10.71 19.33 11.98
C ASP A 16 12.15 19.84 11.73
N ALA A 17 12.60 19.77 10.48
CA ALA A 17 13.92 20.21 10.07
C ALA A 17 14.01 21.76 10.11
N PRO A 18 15.21 22.34 10.00
CA PRO A 18 15.36 23.79 9.87
C PRO A 18 14.54 24.37 8.71
N MET A 19 14.30 23.59 7.66
CA MET A 19 13.41 23.95 6.55
C MET A 19 12.22 22.99 6.54
N THR A 20 11.05 23.49 6.18
CA THR A 20 9.84 22.66 6.02
C THR A 20 9.97 21.70 4.84
N GLU A 21 9.05 20.73 4.72
CA GLU A 21 8.96 19.84 3.55
C GLU A 21 8.83 20.61 2.21
N ALA A 22 8.19 21.78 2.22
CA ALA A 22 8.07 22.65 1.04
C ALA A 22 9.33 23.51 0.77
N GLY A 23 10.35 23.42 1.63
CA GLY A 23 11.60 24.18 1.51
C GLY A 23 11.56 25.57 2.16
N ASP A 24 10.56 25.87 3.01
CA ASP A 24 10.45 27.18 3.65
C ASP A 24 11.36 27.24 4.90
N PRO A 25 12.21 28.29 5.07
CA PRO A 25 13.01 28.45 6.28
C PRO A 25 12.15 28.67 7.52
N THR A 26 12.43 27.92 8.59
CA THR A 26 11.73 28.05 9.88
C THR A 26 12.50 28.94 10.86
N SER A 27 11.91 29.22 12.03
CA SER A 27 12.63 29.87 13.15
C SER A 27 13.89 29.10 13.56
N LYS A 28 13.87 27.76 13.45
CA LYS A 28 15.02 26.88 13.73
C LYS A 28 16.15 27.11 12.72
N TYR A 29 15.86 27.33 11.45
CA TYR A 29 16.88 27.71 10.46
C TYR A 29 17.57 29.02 10.82
N PHE A 30 16.80 30.06 11.14
CA PHE A 30 17.39 31.37 11.47
C PHE A 30 18.23 31.31 12.74
N ALA A 31 17.79 30.56 13.76
CA ALA A 31 18.57 30.36 14.98
C ALA A 31 19.90 29.65 14.71
N LEU A 32 19.90 28.58 13.91
CA LEU A 32 21.12 27.85 13.55
C LEU A 32 22.07 28.72 12.72
N ARG A 33 21.53 29.46 11.73
CA ARG A 33 22.31 30.42 10.94
C ARG A 33 23.04 31.43 11.83
N ASP A 34 22.32 32.02 12.78
CA ASP A 34 22.87 33.07 13.65
C ASP A 34 23.92 32.54 14.62
N ILE A 35 23.84 31.26 15.02
CA ILE A 35 24.88 30.59 15.81
C ILE A 35 26.12 30.35 14.95
N ILE A 36 25.95 29.77 13.76
CA ILE A 36 27.06 29.42 12.86
C ILE A 36 27.83 30.67 12.42
N ALA A 37 27.13 31.78 12.15
CA ALA A 37 27.72 33.06 11.74
C ALA A 37 28.66 33.68 12.79
N ARG A 38 28.63 33.22 14.05
CA ARG A 38 29.60 33.66 15.09
C ARG A 38 30.98 33.05 14.89
N TYR A 39 31.08 31.92 14.19
CA TYR A 39 32.29 31.13 14.07
C TYR A 39 32.86 31.12 12.65
N LEU A 40 32.06 31.41 11.63
CA LEU A 40 32.47 31.38 10.24
C LEU A 40 32.08 32.69 9.53
N PRO A 41 32.97 33.27 8.71
CA PRO A 41 32.62 34.41 7.88
C PRO A 41 31.49 34.02 6.93
N PHE A 42 30.37 34.73 7.03
CA PHE A 42 29.14 34.42 6.30
C PHE A 42 28.80 35.55 5.35
N ALA A 43 28.77 35.27 4.04
CA ALA A 43 28.18 36.19 3.08
C ALA A 43 26.66 36.21 3.30
N ARG A 44 26.06 37.40 3.51
CA ARG A 44 24.61 37.53 3.64
C ARG A 44 23.94 37.07 2.34
N CYS A 45 23.42 35.85 2.31
CA CYS A 45 22.49 35.42 1.27
C CYS A 45 21.18 36.20 1.43
N THR A 46 20.80 36.94 0.40
CA THR A 46 19.62 37.83 0.39
C THR A 46 18.32 37.12 -0.01
N GLY A 47 18.39 35.83 -0.37
CA GLY A 47 17.24 35.08 -0.87
C GLY A 47 16.73 34.06 0.14
N THR A 48 15.66 34.38 0.86
CA THR A 48 14.74 33.37 1.40
C THR A 48 13.37 33.63 0.80
N GLN A 49 13.27 33.45 -0.52
CA GLN A 49 11.96 33.53 -1.16
C GLN A 49 11.30 32.17 -1.01
N THR A 50 10.38 32.08 -0.06
CA THR A 50 9.44 30.97 0.04
C THR A 50 8.66 30.86 -1.26
N ALA A 51 8.48 29.64 -1.78
CA ALA A 51 7.70 29.44 -3.00
C ALA A 51 6.26 29.91 -2.76
N ALA A 52 5.66 30.58 -3.75
CA ALA A 52 4.27 31.01 -3.62
C ALA A 52 3.35 29.77 -3.58
N GLN A 53 2.60 29.62 -2.49
CA GLN A 53 1.62 28.55 -2.35
C GLN A 53 0.29 28.95 -3.00
N LYS A 54 -0.37 28.00 -3.67
CA LYS A 54 -1.64 28.24 -4.37
C LYS A 54 -2.74 27.33 -3.85
N LYS A 55 -3.87 27.93 -3.45
CA LYS A 55 -5.10 27.21 -3.11
C LYS A 55 -5.94 27.01 -4.38
N TYR A 56 -5.83 25.83 -4.99
CA TYR A 56 -6.53 25.50 -6.24
C TYR A 56 -8.05 25.32 -6.10
N GLY A 57 -8.57 25.19 -4.88
CA GLY A 57 -9.99 24.98 -4.62
C GLY A 57 -10.40 23.51 -4.75
N THR A 58 -11.70 23.27 -4.91
CA THR A 58 -12.28 21.92 -4.92
C THR A 58 -12.20 21.29 -6.31
N ILE A 59 -11.62 20.09 -6.40
CA ILE A 59 -11.60 19.26 -7.61
C ILE A 59 -12.60 18.12 -7.42
N LYS A 60 -13.61 18.03 -8.29
CA LYS A 60 -14.58 16.93 -8.27
C LYS A 60 -14.01 15.71 -9.01
N LEU A 61 -13.97 14.56 -8.34
CA LEU A 61 -13.52 13.31 -8.93
C LEU A 61 -14.73 12.48 -9.39
N GLN A 62 -14.56 11.75 -10.50
CA GLN A 62 -15.51 10.77 -10.99
C GLN A 62 -14.88 9.39 -10.89
N LYS A 63 -15.67 8.40 -10.46
CA LYS A 63 -15.21 7.00 -10.41
C LYS A 63 -14.94 6.53 -11.84
N CYS A 64 -13.70 6.13 -12.10
CA CYS A 64 -13.30 5.54 -13.38
C CYS A 64 -13.64 4.05 -13.42
N CYS A 65 -12.94 3.22 -12.65
CA CYS A 65 -13.18 1.78 -12.57
C CYS A 65 -12.74 1.23 -11.19
N THR A 66 -12.79 -0.09 -11.03
CA THR A 66 -12.21 -0.78 -9.86
C THR A 66 -10.93 -1.49 -10.27
N LEU A 67 -9.97 -1.65 -9.34
CA LEU A 67 -8.74 -2.41 -9.59
C LEU A 67 -9.01 -3.90 -9.89
N LEU A 68 -10.15 -4.44 -9.41
CA LEU A 68 -10.60 -5.79 -9.72
C LEU A 68 -11.12 -5.96 -11.15
N SER A 69 -11.46 -4.87 -11.83
CA SER A 69 -11.99 -4.91 -13.20
C SER A 69 -11.01 -5.56 -14.17
N LEU A 70 -11.56 -6.17 -15.23
CA LEU A 70 -10.76 -6.78 -16.28
C LEU A 70 -9.82 -5.76 -16.96
N GLU A 71 -10.30 -4.55 -17.18
CA GLU A 71 -9.50 -3.51 -17.82
C GLU A 71 -8.35 -3.03 -16.91
N ALA A 72 -8.61 -2.81 -15.62
CA ALA A 72 -7.54 -2.47 -14.67
C ALA A 72 -6.50 -3.59 -14.57
N ARG A 73 -6.92 -4.86 -14.53
CA ARG A 73 -6.00 -6.02 -14.62
C ARG A 73 -5.17 -5.99 -15.90
N ARG A 74 -5.81 -5.73 -17.05
CA ARG A 74 -5.14 -5.74 -18.35
C ARG A 74 -4.11 -4.63 -18.49
N ARG A 75 -4.40 -3.45 -17.94
CA ARG A 75 -3.59 -2.23 -18.12
C ARG A 75 -2.54 -2.03 -17.04
N LEU A 76 -2.89 -2.30 -15.79
CA LEU A 76 -2.03 -1.99 -14.64
C LEU A 76 -1.19 -3.19 -14.19
N SER A 77 -1.48 -4.39 -14.69
CA SER A 77 -0.71 -5.58 -14.33
C SER A 77 0.57 -5.71 -15.13
N THR A 78 1.66 -6.06 -14.46
CA THR A 78 2.94 -6.43 -15.10
C THR A 78 3.15 -7.94 -15.16
N GLY A 79 2.10 -8.71 -14.88
CA GLY A 79 2.10 -10.16 -15.03
C GLY A 79 1.40 -10.89 -13.91
N MET A 80 1.31 -12.21 -14.09
CA MET A 80 0.59 -13.12 -13.22
C MET A 80 1.45 -14.34 -12.91
N ALA A 81 1.35 -14.86 -11.70
CA ALA A 81 1.99 -16.11 -11.29
C ALA A 81 0.96 -17.03 -10.62
N VAL A 82 1.08 -18.32 -10.87
CA VAL A 82 0.29 -19.35 -10.18
C VAL A 82 1.21 -20.21 -9.34
N SER A 83 0.79 -20.58 -8.14
CA SER A 83 1.55 -21.47 -7.27
C SER A 83 0.65 -22.14 -6.23
N GLU A 84 1.09 -23.28 -5.70
CA GLU A 84 0.36 -23.98 -4.63
C GLU A 84 0.29 -23.15 -3.35
N LYS A 85 1.34 -22.37 -3.06
CA LYS A 85 1.45 -21.48 -1.89
C LYS A 85 1.55 -20.02 -2.34
N PRO A 86 1.12 -19.06 -1.51
CA PRO A 86 1.34 -17.66 -1.85
C PRO A 86 2.84 -17.36 -1.93
N LYS A 87 3.22 -16.51 -2.88
CA LYS A 87 4.59 -16.01 -3.03
C LYS A 87 4.72 -14.61 -2.44
N THR A 88 5.89 -14.29 -1.90
CA THR A 88 6.22 -12.93 -1.50
C THR A 88 6.32 -12.01 -2.72
N PHE A 89 6.25 -10.71 -2.48
CA PHE A 89 6.51 -9.66 -3.48
C PHE A 89 7.87 -9.86 -4.16
N GLU A 90 8.90 -10.15 -3.38
CA GLU A 90 10.26 -10.42 -3.86
C GLU A 90 10.31 -11.68 -4.74
N ALA A 91 9.62 -12.76 -4.36
CA ALA A 91 9.53 -13.98 -5.17
C ALA A 91 8.70 -13.80 -6.46
N LEU A 92 7.90 -12.73 -6.53
CA LEU A 92 7.18 -12.30 -7.73
C LEU A 92 7.96 -11.25 -8.56
N ASN A 93 9.15 -10.85 -8.09
CA ASN A 93 9.95 -9.77 -8.64
C ASN A 93 9.16 -8.45 -8.76
N GLN A 94 8.42 -8.08 -7.71
CA GLN A 94 7.73 -6.80 -7.57
C GLN A 94 8.11 -6.17 -6.22
N TYR A 95 8.62 -4.94 -6.22
CA TYR A 95 9.18 -4.34 -5.00
C TYR A 95 8.26 -3.32 -4.32
N SER A 96 7.22 -2.83 -4.99
CA SER A 96 6.36 -1.71 -4.56
C SER A 96 4.89 -2.00 -4.91
N GLY A 97 3.98 -1.11 -4.54
CA GLY A 97 2.57 -1.17 -4.97
C GLY A 97 1.75 -2.28 -4.32
N LEU A 98 0.94 -2.95 -5.14
CA LEU A 98 -0.07 -3.93 -4.72
C LEU A 98 0.14 -5.28 -5.40
N VAL A 99 -0.19 -6.37 -4.72
CA VAL A 99 -0.35 -7.69 -5.35
C VAL A 99 -1.72 -8.24 -5.02
N LEU A 100 -2.44 -8.69 -6.03
CA LEU A 100 -3.72 -9.35 -5.86
C LEU A 100 -3.52 -10.86 -5.75
N TYR A 101 -3.80 -11.40 -4.57
CA TYR A 101 -3.77 -12.84 -4.28
C TYR A 101 -5.19 -13.41 -4.35
N GLU A 102 -5.43 -14.40 -5.21
CA GLU A 102 -6.74 -15.00 -5.41
C GLU A 102 -6.68 -16.52 -5.22
N THR A 103 -7.69 -17.07 -4.55
CA THR A 103 -7.90 -18.51 -4.37
C THR A 103 -9.39 -18.78 -4.15
N PHE A 104 -9.78 -20.02 -3.87
CA PHE A 104 -11.15 -20.40 -3.58
C PHE A 104 -11.30 -20.92 -2.16
N LEU A 105 -12.29 -20.40 -1.44
CA LEU A 105 -12.67 -20.89 -0.12
C LEU A 105 -13.18 -22.34 -0.23
N PRO A 106 -12.69 -23.25 0.63
CA PRO A 106 -13.23 -24.59 0.74
C PRO A 106 -14.62 -24.54 1.39
N ALA A 107 -15.45 -25.56 1.16
CA ALA A 107 -16.70 -25.70 1.89
C ALA A 107 -16.45 -25.87 3.40
N THR A 108 -17.28 -25.21 4.20
CA THR A 108 -17.30 -25.25 5.66
C THR A 108 -18.75 -25.29 6.16
N LYS A 109 -18.93 -25.74 7.41
CA LYS A 109 -20.22 -25.74 8.11
C LYS A 109 -20.34 -24.62 9.14
N HIS A 110 -19.26 -23.87 9.40
CA HIS A 110 -19.25 -22.77 10.35
C HIS A 110 -19.66 -21.46 9.66
N ASP A 111 -20.50 -20.66 10.31
CA ASP A 111 -20.91 -19.33 9.84
C ASP A 111 -20.96 -18.35 11.02
N PRO A 112 -20.08 -17.32 11.07
CA PRO A 112 -19.01 -17.06 10.11
C PRO A 112 -17.86 -18.07 10.27
N ALA A 113 -17.20 -18.40 9.16
CA ALA A 113 -15.94 -19.11 9.17
C ALA A 113 -14.77 -18.12 9.18
N ILE A 114 -13.62 -18.55 9.68
CA ILE A 114 -12.51 -17.67 10.01
C ILE A 114 -11.43 -17.69 8.93
N LEU A 115 -11.21 -16.57 8.25
CA LEU A 115 -9.99 -16.36 7.46
C LEU A 115 -8.87 -15.92 8.38
N HIS A 116 -7.74 -16.62 8.35
CA HIS A 116 -6.53 -16.28 9.11
C HIS A 116 -5.31 -16.22 8.20
N VAL A 117 -4.63 -15.07 8.16
CA VAL A 117 -3.46 -14.81 7.29
C VAL A 117 -2.27 -14.34 8.14
N PRO A 118 -1.63 -15.23 8.93
CA PRO A 118 -0.63 -14.84 9.92
C PRO A 118 0.61 -14.16 9.30
N GLY A 119 0.98 -14.52 8.07
CA GLY A 119 2.14 -13.95 7.35
C GLY A 119 1.83 -12.73 6.49
N LEU A 120 0.74 -12.00 6.74
CA LEU A 120 0.36 -10.84 5.94
C LEU A 120 1.27 -9.63 6.18
N HIS A 121 1.96 -9.19 5.13
CA HIS A 121 2.89 -8.07 5.12
C HIS A 121 2.51 -7.09 3.97
N ASP A 122 1.80 -5.98 4.21
CA ASP A 122 1.44 -5.42 5.52
C ASP A 122 -0.05 -5.21 5.73
N ARG A 123 -0.82 -5.01 4.66
CA ARG A 123 -2.26 -4.78 4.73
C ARG A 123 -2.95 -5.49 3.58
N ALA A 124 -4.11 -6.10 3.82
CA ALA A 124 -4.94 -6.66 2.77
C ALA A 124 -6.34 -6.06 2.79
N TYR A 125 -6.83 -5.67 1.61
CA TYR A 125 -8.23 -5.41 1.35
C TYR A 125 -8.85 -6.73 0.85
N VAL A 126 -9.77 -7.29 1.63
CA VAL A 126 -10.32 -8.62 1.41
C VAL A 126 -11.66 -8.52 0.70
N TYR A 127 -11.80 -9.28 -0.38
CA TYR A 127 -13.03 -9.42 -1.14
C TYR A 127 -13.41 -10.90 -1.28
N VAL A 128 -14.71 -11.16 -1.37
CA VAL A 128 -15.25 -12.46 -1.77
C VAL A 128 -16.21 -12.24 -2.93
N ASP A 129 -15.99 -12.95 -4.04
CA ASP A 129 -16.76 -12.78 -5.29
C ASP A 129 -16.88 -11.31 -5.75
N ASN A 130 -15.78 -10.55 -5.58
CA ASN A 130 -15.61 -9.11 -5.83
C ASN A 130 -16.34 -8.15 -4.86
N GLU A 131 -17.02 -8.66 -3.84
CA GLU A 131 -17.63 -7.84 -2.78
C GLU A 131 -16.64 -7.63 -1.63
N PHE A 132 -16.52 -6.39 -1.14
CA PHE A 132 -15.59 -6.06 -0.07
C PHE A 132 -16.12 -6.59 1.28
N VAL A 133 -15.29 -7.37 1.98
CA VAL A 133 -15.69 -8.01 3.26
C VAL A 133 -14.87 -7.55 4.46
N GLY A 134 -13.72 -6.88 4.25
CA GLY A 134 -12.94 -6.35 5.37
C GLY A 134 -11.48 -6.04 5.06
N ILE A 135 -10.73 -5.71 6.12
CA ILE A 135 -9.31 -5.37 6.06
C ILE A 135 -8.56 -6.20 7.09
N LEU A 136 -7.40 -6.72 6.67
CA LEU A 136 -6.40 -7.30 7.55
C LEU A 136 -5.20 -6.36 7.65
N SER A 137 -4.54 -6.30 8.80
CA SER A 137 -3.42 -5.37 9.02
C SER A 137 -2.34 -5.94 9.92
N ARG A 138 -1.08 -5.73 9.53
CA ARG A 138 0.12 -5.98 10.34
C ARG A 138 0.33 -4.92 11.42
N LYS A 139 -0.03 -3.65 11.14
CA LYS A 139 0.09 -2.52 12.09
C LYS A 139 -0.82 -2.71 13.30
N TYR A 140 -2.09 -3.03 13.05
CA TYR A 140 -3.06 -3.41 14.07
C TYR A 140 -3.27 -4.91 13.88
N PRO A 141 -2.55 -5.79 14.61
CA PRO A 141 -2.29 -7.20 14.26
C PRO A 141 -3.55 -8.08 14.27
N PHE A 142 -4.51 -7.71 13.44
CA PHE A 142 -5.76 -8.36 13.15
C PHE A 142 -5.53 -9.08 11.82
N MET A 143 -4.94 -10.26 11.95
CA MET A 143 -4.70 -11.19 10.83
C MET A 143 -5.89 -12.12 10.59
N ILE A 144 -6.98 -11.90 11.33
CA ILE A 144 -8.16 -12.73 11.38
C ILE A 144 -9.37 -11.91 10.90
N LEU A 145 -10.18 -12.48 10.03
CA LEU A 145 -11.42 -11.90 9.54
C LEU A 145 -12.53 -12.99 9.48
N PRO A 146 -13.64 -12.82 10.21
CA PRO A 146 -14.83 -13.66 10.03
C PRO A 146 -15.47 -13.38 8.67
N ILE A 147 -15.74 -14.43 7.90
CA ILE A 147 -16.39 -14.37 6.59
C ILE A 147 -17.66 -15.23 6.64
N SER A 148 -18.79 -14.65 6.25
CA SER A 148 -20.03 -15.42 6.15
C SER A 148 -19.96 -16.42 5.01
N ILE A 149 -20.52 -17.62 5.20
CA ILE A 149 -20.55 -18.65 4.15
C ILE A 149 -21.36 -18.23 2.92
N SER A 150 -22.29 -17.29 3.07
CA SER A 150 -23.08 -16.75 1.96
C SER A 150 -22.33 -15.70 1.14
N ALA A 151 -21.13 -15.29 1.57
CA ALA A 151 -20.34 -14.26 0.88
C ALA A 151 -19.81 -14.72 -0.48
N GLY A 152 -19.75 -16.03 -0.73
CA GLY A 152 -19.27 -16.59 -1.98
C GLY A 152 -18.04 -17.48 -1.82
N ARG A 153 -17.32 -17.73 -2.92
CA ARG A 153 -16.20 -18.67 -2.91
C ARG A 153 -14.86 -18.09 -3.36
N LYS A 154 -14.84 -17.15 -4.30
CA LYS A 154 -13.59 -16.59 -4.81
C LYS A 154 -13.04 -15.59 -3.79
N LEU A 155 -12.02 -16.00 -3.06
CA LEU A 155 -11.31 -15.14 -2.12
C LEU A 155 -10.27 -14.31 -2.87
N GLN A 156 -10.26 -13.00 -2.64
CA GLN A 156 -9.38 -12.05 -3.32
C GLN A 156 -8.79 -11.07 -2.29
N LEU A 157 -7.47 -11.06 -2.15
CA LEU A 157 -6.75 -10.19 -1.22
C LEU A 157 -5.88 -9.23 -2.04
N PHE A 158 -6.26 -7.95 -2.07
CA PHE A 158 -5.35 -6.91 -2.52
C PHE A 158 -4.38 -6.56 -1.39
N VAL A 159 -3.15 -7.05 -1.50
CA VAL A 159 -2.11 -6.84 -0.48
C VAL A 159 -1.28 -5.62 -0.85
N GLU A 160 -1.18 -4.69 0.09
CA GLU A 160 -0.42 -3.45 0.02
C GLU A 160 0.92 -3.61 0.74
N ASN A 161 2.00 -3.26 0.06
CA ASN A 161 3.31 -3.07 0.67
C ASN A 161 3.38 -1.64 1.23
N GLN A 162 3.39 -1.49 2.56
CA GLN A 162 3.39 -0.18 3.23
C GLN A 162 4.79 0.36 3.55
N GLY A 163 5.81 -0.21 2.91
CA GLY A 163 7.22 0.16 3.10
C GLY A 163 7.98 -0.89 3.91
N ARG A 164 9.20 -1.22 3.46
CA ARG A 164 10.09 -2.16 4.17
C ARG A 164 10.69 -1.50 5.41
N ILE A 165 10.89 -2.31 6.45
CA ILE A 165 11.58 -1.87 7.67
C ILE A 165 12.99 -1.36 7.31
N ASN A 166 13.33 -0.15 7.77
CA ASN A 166 14.60 0.54 7.52
C ASN A 166 15.54 0.57 8.75
N TYR A 167 15.10 0.07 9.92
CA TYR A 167 15.86 0.02 11.15
C TYR A 167 15.57 -1.25 11.96
N GLY A 168 16.61 -1.91 12.48
CA GLY A 168 16.48 -3.19 13.20
C GLY A 168 16.61 -4.40 12.27
N PRO A 169 15.85 -5.50 12.46
CA PRO A 169 15.89 -6.65 11.57
C PRO A 169 15.48 -6.26 10.14
N ILE A 170 16.42 -6.28 9.21
CA ILE A 170 16.25 -5.73 7.85
C ILE A 170 15.54 -6.73 6.91
N ILE A 171 15.34 -7.98 7.33
CA ILE A 171 14.64 -8.99 6.54
C ILE A 171 13.12 -8.77 6.69
N ASP A 172 12.53 -8.10 5.70
CA ASP A 172 11.11 -7.74 5.70
C ASP A 172 10.45 -8.01 4.34
N PHE A 173 10.35 -9.30 3.98
CA PHE A 173 9.62 -9.72 2.79
C PHE A 173 8.16 -9.26 2.84
N LYS A 174 7.60 -8.91 1.68
CA LYS A 174 6.23 -8.37 1.56
C LYS A 174 5.28 -9.35 0.90
N GLY A 175 3.98 -9.12 1.01
CA GLY A 175 2.94 -10.01 0.52
C GLY A 175 2.42 -10.94 1.59
N ILE A 176 2.16 -12.19 1.21
CA ILE A 176 1.78 -13.25 2.15
C ILE A 176 2.97 -14.20 2.29
N THR A 177 3.60 -14.18 3.45
CA THR A 177 4.89 -14.84 3.72
C THR A 177 4.75 -16.25 4.32
N SER A 178 3.53 -16.63 4.73
CA SER A 178 3.20 -17.94 5.31
C SER A 178 1.92 -18.49 4.72
N ASP A 179 1.58 -19.74 5.06
CA ASP A 179 0.30 -20.31 4.69
C ASP A 179 -0.87 -19.47 5.28
N ALA A 180 -1.88 -19.21 4.46
CA ALA A 180 -3.16 -18.64 4.86
C ALA A 180 -4.18 -19.77 5.05
N MET A 181 -5.08 -19.59 6.02
CA MET A 181 -6.01 -20.64 6.45
C MET A 181 -7.45 -20.13 6.45
N PHE A 182 -8.38 -21.04 6.18
CA PHE A 182 -9.80 -20.84 6.39
C PHE A 182 -10.31 -21.92 7.36
N ASP A 183 -10.74 -21.48 8.54
CA ASP A 183 -10.83 -22.29 9.75
C ASP A 183 -9.50 -23.05 9.99
N THR A 184 -9.53 -24.37 9.87
CA THR A 184 -8.37 -25.27 10.06
C THR A 184 -7.72 -25.70 8.75
N LYS A 185 -8.24 -25.27 7.60
CA LYS A 185 -7.79 -25.71 6.28
C LYS A 185 -6.83 -24.71 5.67
N VAL A 186 -5.64 -25.17 5.27
CA VAL A 186 -4.69 -24.36 4.50
C VAL A 186 -5.25 -24.10 3.09
N LEU A 187 -5.25 -22.83 2.70
CA LEU A 187 -5.64 -22.38 1.37
C LEU A 187 -4.49 -22.59 0.36
N LYS A 188 -4.84 -23.10 -0.81
CA LYS A 188 -3.91 -23.58 -1.85
C LYS A 188 -4.28 -23.01 -3.22
N ASN A 189 -3.50 -23.31 -4.27
CA ASN A 189 -3.78 -22.91 -5.65
C ASN A 189 -3.99 -21.40 -5.81
N TRP A 190 -2.97 -20.63 -5.47
CA TRP A 190 -2.98 -19.18 -5.52
C TRP A 190 -2.70 -18.65 -6.92
N ASN A 191 -3.53 -17.72 -7.37
CA ASN A 191 -3.26 -16.84 -8.49
C ASN A 191 -2.83 -15.46 -7.99
N MET A 192 -1.70 -14.95 -8.45
CA MET A 192 -1.08 -13.72 -7.97
C MET A 192 -0.85 -12.75 -9.12
N THR A 193 -1.64 -11.67 -9.16
CA THR A 193 -1.52 -10.62 -10.18
C THR A 193 -0.74 -9.43 -9.62
N LYS A 194 0.30 -9.02 -10.33
CA LYS A 194 1.24 -7.96 -9.94
C LYS A 194 0.73 -6.58 -10.33
N TYR A 195 0.67 -5.63 -9.40
CA TYR A 195 0.32 -4.22 -9.66
C TYR A 195 1.36 -3.27 -9.05
N PRO A 196 2.50 -3.04 -9.73
CA PRO A 196 3.53 -2.14 -9.21
C PRO A 196 3.07 -0.67 -9.16
N LEU A 197 2.20 -0.25 -10.10
CA LEU A 197 1.65 1.11 -10.19
C LEU A 197 2.73 2.21 -10.34
N GLU A 198 3.82 1.88 -11.04
CA GLU A 198 4.96 2.79 -11.24
C GLU A 198 4.84 3.66 -12.51
N SER A 199 3.91 3.33 -13.40
CA SER A 199 3.70 4.04 -14.67
C SER A 199 2.49 4.97 -14.59
N TYR A 200 2.75 6.28 -14.69
CA TYR A 200 1.69 7.29 -14.84
C TYR A 200 0.90 7.08 -16.13
N GLU A 201 1.58 6.73 -17.23
CA GLU A 201 0.97 6.54 -18.55
C GLU A 201 -0.06 5.41 -18.54
N ASP A 202 0.21 4.31 -17.82
CA ASP A 202 -0.73 3.18 -17.73
C ASP A 202 -2.02 3.59 -17.00
N ILE A 203 -1.90 4.43 -15.98
CA ILE A 203 -3.03 4.96 -15.22
C ILE A 203 -3.81 5.96 -16.08
N GLU A 204 -3.13 6.86 -16.78
CA GLU A 204 -3.76 7.84 -17.67
C GLU A 204 -4.52 7.14 -18.81
N ASN A 205 -3.90 6.14 -19.44
CA ASN A 205 -4.52 5.33 -20.49
C ASN A 205 -5.75 4.55 -20.00
N LEU A 206 -5.69 4.00 -18.78
CA LEU A 206 -6.85 3.35 -18.17
C LEU A 206 -8.02 4.34 -18.00
N ILE A 207 -7.73 5.55 -17.50
CA ILE A 207 -8.74 6.59 -17.27
C ILE A 207 -9.38 7.03 -18.58
N GLN A 208 -8.61 7.23 -19.65
CA GLN A 208 -9.15 7.66 -20.95
C GLN A 208 -10.06 6.60 -21.58
N ASN A 209 -9.70 5.31 -21.48
CA ASN A 209 -10.45 4.22 -22.09
C ASN A 209 -11.76 3.89 -21.35
N GLU A 210 -11.79 4.00 -20.03
CA GLU A 210 -13.00 3.75 -19.23
C GLU A 210 -13.88 5.00 -19.12
N GLY A 211 -13.29 6.19 -18.98
CA GLY A 211 -14.02 7.46 -18.92
C GLY A 211 -14.83 7.76 -20.18
N SER A 212 -14.41 7.23 -21.34
CA SER A 212 -15.11 7.36 -22.62
C SER A 212 -16.34 6.48 -22.75
N LYS A 213 -16.49 5.43 -21.93
CA LYS A 213 -17.66 4.52 -21.96
C LYS A 213 -18.84 5.01 -21.10
N THR A 214 -18.61 6.01 -20.26
CA THR A 214 -19.59 6.60 -19.32
C THR A 214 -20.15 7.95 -19.76
N LYS A 215 -19.86 8.39 -21.01
CA LYS A 215 -20.54 9.50 -21.68
C LYS A 215 -21.51 8.94 -22.72
#